data_AF-A0A671VRP1-F1
#
_entry.id   AF-A0A671VRP1-F1
#
_cell.length_a   1.000
_cell.length_b   1.000
_cell.length_c   1.000
_cell.angle_alpha   90.00
_cell.angle_beta   90.00
_cell.angle_gamma   90.00
#
_symmetry.space_group_name_H-M   'P 1'
#
loop_
_entity.id
_entity.type
_entity.pdbx_description
1 polymer ?
#
loop_
_entity_poly.entity_id
_entity_poly.type
_entity_poly.pdbx_seq_one_letter_code
_entity_poly.pdbx_strand_id
1 'polypeptide(L)'
;MYTQAYKTHFIVRFLLHEEWANYGVMHKYQPVDLIRKYFGEQIGLYFAWLGVYTQLLIPPSVLGIIVFLYGIFTVDANVPSEETCDDNLNITMCPLCDGVCDYWRLSTVCSLARASYLFDNGATVLFAIFMSLWAACFLEHWKRRQMCLKHAWDLTSLEDEESCLLTFVCTCVVCVQIFVTFSAVFGVAVYRICMLSVWSMNPDPEAKASVRMTVTTTGIILNMLVVLVLEEVYGAIAVWLTELELPKTKEEFEERLIFKSFFLKSMNAFAPIFYVAFFKGRFAGRPGDYVYVFGDYRMEECAPPGCLIELCIQLSMIMLGKQLIQNNVFEVLIPYKRAAENNEENEEEKRPKQQFDKDFTLEPFEGVSPEYMEMIIQYGFVSLFVASFPLAPAFALLNNVIEIRLDAAKFVTEIRRPDAVRCKDIGTIWHIMMIFHVINALCLSSQAFVISFTSEFVPRMVFQYMYSVNGTMNGFTEHSLSYFNISNFPAGTAPTTTLFTGVSVCRYKDYRDPPWEPDAYTFSKQYWSVLAAKLAFVIFFQVCK
;
A
#
# COMPACT_ATOMS: atom_id res chain seq x y z
N MET A 1 -15.41 45.83 -1.45
CA MET A 1 -15.08 44.41 -1.65
C MET A 1 -14.27 44.00 -0.43
N TYR A 2 -14.79 43.11 0.42
CA TYR A 2 -14.01 42.61 1.56
C TYR A 2 -12.97 41.63 0.99
N THR A 3 -11.71 41.77 1.37
CA THR A 3 -10.68 40.80 1.01
C THR A 3 -10.92 39.50 1.77
N GLN A 4 -11.09 39.53 3.11
CA GLN A 4 -11.33 38.35 3.95
C GLN A 4 -12.07 38.70 5.27
N ALA A 5 -12.73 37.72 5.91
CA ALA A 5 -13.38 37.85 7.22
C ALA A 5 -13.13 36.57 8.07
N TYR A 6 -12.69 36.70 9.33
CA TYR A 6 -12.38 35.57 10.23
C TYR A 6 -12.39 35.98 11.72
N LYS A 7 -12.45 35.00 12.63
CA LYS A 7 -12.49 35.20 14.10
C LYS A 7 -11.08 35.16 14.73
N THR A 8 -10.81 36.03 15.71
CA THR A 8 -9.52 36.10 16.43
C THR A 8 -9.39 35.07 17.56
N HIS A 9 -8.16 34.62 17.83
CA HIS A 9 -7.78 33.67 18.89
C HIS A 9 -7.34 34.41 20.17
N PHE A 10 -7.66 33.98 21.40
CA PHE A 10 -7.04 34.65 22.56
C PHE A 10 -6.69 33.82 23.82
N ILE A 11 -7.52 32.90 24.31
CA ILE A 11 -7.21 32.19 25.59
C ILE A 11 -7.19 30.67 25.44
N VAL A 12 -8.21 30.09 24.80
CA VAL A 12 -8.34 28.63 24.66
C VAL A 12 -7.26 28.02 23.75
N ARG A 13 -6.72 28.80 22.80
CA ARG A 13 -5.61 28.39 21.92
C ARG A 13 -4.33 28.07 22.68
N PHE A 14 -3.98 28.87 23.69
CA PHE A 14 -2.78 28.63 24.51
C PHE A 14 -2.92 27.34 25.31
N LEU A 15 -4.09 27.10 25.91
CA LEU A 15 -4.38 25.86 26.61
C LEU A 15 -4.34 24.63 25.69
N LEU A 16 -4.92 24.73 24.49
CA LEU A 16 -4.87 23.68 23.46
C LEU A 16 -3.43 23.42 22.99
N HIS A 17 -2.61 24.46 22.89
CA HIS A 17 -1.21 24.30 22.54
C HIS A 17 -0.45 23.50 23.60
N GLU A 18 -0.55 23.92 24.87
CA GLU A 18 0.15 23.27 25.98
C GLU A 18 -0.32 21.83 26.24
N GLU A 19 -1.63 21.57 26.21
CA GLU A 19 -2.19 20.27 26.60
C GLU A 19 -2.34 19.27 25.45
N TRP A 20 -2.34 19.74 24.19
CA TRP A 20 -2.65 18.89 23.05
C TRP A 20 -1.69 19.01 21.87
N ALA A 21 -1.38 20.22 21.40
CA ALA A 21 -0.53 20.42 20.22
C ALA A 21 0.98 20.27 20.49
N ASN A 22 1.40 20.30 21.75
CA ASN A 22 2.80 20.17 22.12
C ASN A 22 3.29 18.71 22.02
N TYR A 23 4.39 18.49 21.29
CA TYR A 23 5.04 17.19 21.12
C TYR A 23 5.45 16.54 22.45
N GLY A 24 5.77 17.33 23.49
CA GLY A 24 6.12 16.82 24.82
C GLY A 24 4.97 16.12 25.56
N VAL A 25 3.73 16.27 25.07
CA VAL A 25 2.50 15.81 25.73
C VAL A 25 1.87 14.63 24.98
N MET A 26 2.67 13.91 24.19
CA MET A 26 2.23 12.80 23.33
C MET A 26 1.49 11.67 24.08
N HIS A 27 1.79 11.47 25.36
CA HIS A 27 1.22 10.42 26.23
C HIS A 27 -0.16 10.76 26.83
N LYS A 28 -0.60 12.04 26.80
CA LYS A 28 -1.93 12.41 27.32
C LYS A 28 -3.03 12.10 26.29
N TYR A 29 -4.21 11.73 26.81
CA TYR A 29 -5.43 11.60 26.03
C TYR A 29 -5.85 12.92 25.39
N GLN A 30 -6.47 12.83 24.21
CA GLN A 30 -6.92 14.01 23.47
C GLN A 30 -8.14 14.66 24.16
N PRO A 31 -8.15 15.99 24.36
CA PRO A 31 -9.28 16.71 24.95
C PRO A 31 -10.35 17.03 23.90
N VAL A 32 -11.04 16.01 23.38
CA VAL A 32 -12.02 16.12 22.27
C VAL A 32 -13.10 17.17 22.53
N ASP A 33 -13.63 17.26 23.76
CA ASP A 33 -14.66 18.25 24.09
C ASP A 33 -14.15 19.70 24.02
N LEU A 34 -12.88 19.93 24.34
CA LEU A 34 -12.25 21.24 24.26
C LEU A 34 -11.96 21.62 22.81
N ILE A 35 -11.51 20.65 22.00
CA ILE A 35 -11.31 20.80 20.56
C ILE A 35 -12.63 21.17 19.89
N ARG A 36 -13.71 20.43 20.18
CA ARG A 36 -15.07 20.75 19.70
C ARG A 36 -15.47 22.18 20.08
N LYS A 37 -15.31 22.56 21.34
CA LYS A 37 -15.71 23.90 21.81
C LYS A 37 -14.96 25.02 21.09
N TYR A 38 -13.74 24.75 20.62
CA TYR A 38 -12.89 25.74 19.98
C TYR A 38 -13.07 25.81 18.46
N PHE A 39 -13.00 24.66 17.80
CA PHE A 39 -12.96 24.48 16.35
C PHE A 39 -14.30 24.05 15.74
N GLY A 40 -15.25 23.56 16.53
CA GLY A 40 -16.53 23.02 16.07
C GLY A 40 -16.56 21.49 16.01
N GLU A 41 -17.74 20.95 15.74
CA GLU A 41 -18.02 19.51 15.75
C GLU A 41 -17.30 18.76 14.62
N GLN A 42 -17.16 19.35 13.42
CA GLN A 42 -16.51 18.71 12.27
C GLN A 42 -15.05 18.30 12.57
N ILE A 43 -14.26 19.22 13.13
CA ILE A 43 -12.87 18.98 13.53
C ILE A 43 -12.82 18.13 14.80
N GLY A 44 -13.77 18.31 15.73
CA GLY A 44 -13.90 17.44 16.90
C GLY A 44 -14.12 15.97 16.56
N LEU A 45 -14.96 15.66 15.57
CA LEU A 45 -15.19 14.30 15.06
C LEU A 45 -13.94 13.71 14.42
N TYR A 46 -13.13 14.52 13.72
CA TYR A 46 -11.89 14.08 13.06
C TYR A 46 -10.92 13.51 14.08
N PHE A 47 -10.58 14.31 15.09
CA PHE A 47 -9.67 13.88 16.13
C PHE A 47 -10.25 12.75 16.97
N ALA A 48 -11.58 12.73 17.19
CA ALA A 48 -12.23 11.60 17.85
C ALA A 48 -12.06 10.29 17.08
N TRP A 49 -12.23 10.30 15.75
CA TRP A 49 -12.02 9.15 14.88
C TRP A 49 -10.56 8.71 14.88
N LEU A 50 -9.66 9.65 14.66
CA LEU A 50 -8.22 9.40 14.61
C LEU A 50 -7.69 8.84 15.94
N GLY A 51 -8.21 9.33 17.06
CA GLY A 51 -7.89 8.82 18.39
C GLY A 51 -8.35 7.37 18.60
N VAL A 52 -9.58 7.03 18.19
CA VAL A 52 -10.10 5.65 18.28
C VAL A 52 -9.31 4.71 17.35
N TYR A 53 -9.02 5.15 16.13
CA TYR A 53 -8.22 4.40 15.17
C TYR A 53 -6.83 4.08 15.71
N THR A 54 -6.16 5.09 16.28
CA THR A 54 -4.83 4.92 16.90
C THR A 54 -4.87 3.98 18.11
N GLN A 55 -5.89 4.11 18.98
CA GLN A 55 -6.04 3.21 20.15
C GLN A 55 -6.27 1.76 19.73
N LEU A 56 -7.12 1.54 18.74
CA LEU A 56 -7.43 0.19 18.26
C LEU A 56 -6.32 -0.41 17.39
N LEU A 57 -5.37 0.37 16.88
CA LEU A 57 -4.17 -0.15 16.21
C LEU A 57 -3.14 -0.75 17.17
N ILE A 58 -3.23 -0.49 18.48
CA ILE A 58 -2.26 -0.99 19.47
C ILE A 58 -2.21 -2.54 19.50
N PRO A 59 -3.33 -3.28 19.67
CA PRO A 59 -3.28 -4.74 19.69
C PRO A 59 -2.75 -5.38 18.39
N PRO A 60 -3.20 -4.96 17.18
CA PRO A 60 -2.58 -5.37 15.91
C PRO A 60 -1.08 -5.13 15.83
N SER A 61 -0.61 -3.97 16.31
CA SER A 61 0.81 -3.62 16.25
C SER A 61 1.65 -4.55 17.12
N VAL A 62 1.18 -4.83 18.35
CA VAL A 62 1.85 -5.75 19.26
C VAL A 62 1.88 -7.17 18.68
N LEU A 63 0.74 -7.67 18.19
CA LEU A 63 0.67 -9.01 17.62
C LEU A 63 1.51 -9.13 16.33
N GLY A 64 1.50 -8.11 15.47
CA GLY A 64 2.31 -8.06 14.26
C GLY A 64 3.80 -8.10 14.54
N ILE A 65 4.27 -7.37 15.57
CA ILE A 65 5.67 -7.45 16.03
C ILE A 65 5.99 -8.85 16.57
N ILE A 66 5.10 -9.47 17.34
CA ILE A 66 5.30 -10.85 17.84
C ILE A 66 5.43 -11.84 16.69
N VAL A 67 4.57 -11.74 15.67
CA VAL A 67 4.62 -12.60 14.47
C VAL A 67 5.92 -12.39 13.69
N PHE A 68 6.38 -11.14 13.57
CA PHE A 68 7.64 -10.84 12.91
C PHE A 68 8.85 -11.36 13.68
N LEU A 69 8.87 -11.18 15.02
CA LEU A 69 9.91 -11.73 15.89
C LEU A 69 9.93 -13.26 15.83
N TYR A 70 8.77 -13.92 15.79
CA TYR A 70 8.68 -15.36 15.57
C TYR A 70 9.39 -15.76 14.27
N GLY A 71 9.13 -15.06 13.17
CA GLY A 71 9.82 -15.29 11.89
C GLY A 71 11.35 -15.13 11.99
N ILE A 72 11.84 -14.12 12.72
CA ILE A 72 13.28 -13.93 12.96
C ILE A 72 13.88 -15.11 13.74
N PHE A 73 13.21 -15.57 14.80
CA PHE A 73 13.74 -16.66 15.61
C PHE A 73 13.70 -18.03 14.91
N THR A 74 12.81 -18.22 13.93
CA THR A 74 12.66 -19.51 13.22
C THR A 74 13.26 -19.54 11.82
N VAL A 75 13.84 -18.44 11.32
CA VAL A 75 14.36 -18.35 9.94
C VAL A 75 15.47 -19.37 9.65
N ASP A 76 16.38 -19.58 10.60
CA ASP A 76 17.50 -20.51 10.44
C ASP A 76 17.06 -21.98 10.55
N ALA A 77 15.86 -22.27 11.05
CA ALA A 77 15.30 -23.61 11.14
C ALA A 77 14.40 -23.98 9.94
N ASN A 78 14.17 -23.05 9.00
CA ASN A 78 13.27 -23.26 7.87
C ASN A 78 13.99 -23.97 6.72
N VAL A 79 13.64 -25.25 6.50
CA VAL A 79 14.26 -26.12 5.49
C VAL A 79 14.24 -25.53 4.07
N PRO A 80 13.12 -25.02 3.51
CA PRO A 80 13.12 -24.47 2.15
C PRO A 80 14.08 -23.30 1.93
N SER A 81 14.26 -22.43 2.94
CA SER A 81 15.23 -21.34 2.84
C SER A 81 16.67 -21.84 2.96
N GLU A 82 16.91 -22.87 3.79
CA GLU A 82 18.21 -23.51 3.89
C GLU A 82 18.61 -24.18 2.57
N GLU A 83 17.71 -24.95 1.94
CA GLU A 83 17.93 -25.56 0.63
C GLU A 83 18.18 -24.52 -0.48
N THR A 84 17.48 -23.39 -0.44
CA THR A 84 17.71 -22.30 -1.41
C THR A 84 19.09 -21.68 -1.22
N CYS A 85 19.61 -21.66 0.01
CA CYS A 85 20.91 -21.11 0.37
C CYS A 85 22.06 -22.12 0.25
N ASP A 86 21.79 -23.40 -0.02
CA ASP A 86 22.83 -24.42 -0.13
C ASP A 86 23.54 -24.36 -1.50
N ASP A 87 24.81 -23.97 -1.49
CA ASP A 87 25.65 -23.90 -2.68
C ASP A 87 25.98 -25.29 -3.26
N ASN A 88 25.86 -26.36 -2.47
CA ASN A 88 26.21 -27.72 -2.92
C ASN A 88 25.23 -28.28 -3.95
N LEU A 89 23.96 -27.84 -3.92
CA LEU A 89 22.91 -28.31 -4.83
C LEU A 89 23.13 -27.85 -6.27
N ASN A 90 24.02 -26.87 -6.53
CA ASN A 90 24.42 -26.38 -7.86
C ASN A 90 23.25 -26.19 -8.84
N ILE A 91 22.13 -25.63 -8.35
CA ILE A 91 20.92 -25.46 -9.14
C ILE A 91 21.06 -24.28 -10.12
N THR A 92 21.08 -24.57 -11.42
CA THR A 92 21.10 -23.57 -12.50
C THR A 92 19.68 -23.19 -12.93
N MET A 93 19.39 -21.90 -12.90
CA MET A 93 18.09 -21.34 -13.28
C MET A 93 18.13 -20.77 -14.71
N CYS A 94 16.99 -20.81 -15.40
CA CYS A 94 16.85 -20.27 -16.75
C CYS A 94 16.98 -18.73 -16.76
N PRO A 95 17.44 -18.13 -17.89
CA PRO A 95 17.65 -16.69 -17.99
C PRO A 95 16.33 -15.91 -17.96
N LEU A 96 16.38 -14.73 -17.33
CA LEU A 96 15.22 -13.85 -17.12
C LEU A 96 14.87 -12.98 -18.33
N CYS A 97 15.82 -12.78 -19.24
CA CYS A 97 15.64 -11.96 -20.44
C CYS A 97 16.26 -12.64 -21.65
N ASP A 98 15.83 -12.22 -22.85
CA ASP A 98 16.21 -12.84 -24.10
C ASP A 98 17.56 -12.32 -24.60
N GLY A 99 18.44 -13.23 -25.05
CA GLY A 99 19.72 -12.91 -25.70
C GLY A 99 20.84 -12.40 -24.79
N VAL A 100 20.56 -11.50 -23.85
CA VAL A 100 21.57 -10.77 -23.07
C VAL A 100 21.80 -11.37 -21.68
N CYS A 101 20.76 -11.91 -21.03
CA CYS A 101 20.86 -12.45 -19.67
C CYS A 101 21.50 -13.83 -19.67
N ASP A 102 22.49 -14.04 -18.81
CA ASP A 102 23.07 -15.36 -18.58
C ASP A 102 22.21 -16.22 -17.63
N TYR A 103 22.54 -17.51 -17.54
CA TYR A 103 22.05 -18.38 -16.48
C TYR A 103 22.49 -17.85 -15.11
N TRP A 104 21.77 -18.23 -14.06
CA TRP A 104 22.09 -17.81 -12.70
C TRP A 104 21.85 -18.93 -11.70
N ARG A 105 22.55 -18.90 -10.57
CA ARG A 105 22.42 -19.92 -9.52
C ARG A 105 21.33 -19.55 -8.53
N LEU A 106 20.59 -20.54 -8.06
CA LEU A 106 19.51 -20.33 -7.08
C LEU A 106 20.02 -19.69 -5.77
N SER A 107 21.21 -20.06 -5.30
CA SER A 107 21.81 -19.56 -4.06
C SER A 107 22.08 -18.06 -4.04
N THR A 108 22.15 -17.41 -5.22
CA THR A 108 22.28 -15.94 -5.31
C THR A 108 21.07 -15.20 -4.72
N VAL A 109 19.92 -15.87 -4.60
CA VAL A 109 18.66 -15.31 -4.09
C VAL A 109 18.41 -15.71 -2.61
N CYS A 110 19.42 -16.27 -1.93
CA CYS A 110 19.33 -16.70 -0.53
C CYS A 110 18.83 -15.60 0.42
N SER A 111 19.35 -14.37 0.30
CA SER A 111 18.95 -13.24 1.14
C SER A 111 17.45 -12.90 0.98
N LEU A 112 16.95 -12.91 -0.26
CA LEU A 112 15.55 -12.68 -0.57
C LEU A 112 14.67 -13.84 -0.08
N ALA A 113 15.13 -15.08 -0.15
CA ALA A 113 14.41 -16.24 0.35
C ALA A 113 14.27 -16.22 1.88
N ARG A 114 15.36 -15.92 2.60
CA ARG A 114 15.34 -15.72 4.06
C ARG A 114 14.42 -14.55 4.45
N ALA A 115 14.51 -13.43 3.74
CA ALA A 115 13.62 -12.29 3.97
C ALA A 115 12.16 -12.67 3.73
N SER A 116 11.85 -13.38 2.65
CA SER A 116 10.48 -13.82 2.32
C SER A 116 9.85 -14.62 3.47
N TYR A 117 10.60 -15.52 4.10
CA TYR A 117 10.12 -16.30 5.23
C TYR A 117 9.76 -15.45 6.48
N LEU A 118 10.44 -14.31 6.71
CA LEU A 118 10.10 -13.42 7.82
C LEU A 118 8.66 -12.89 7.74
N PHE A 119 8.14 -12.75 6.52
CA PHE A 119 6.80 -12.25 6.24
C PHE A 119 5.82 -13.34 5.79
N ASP A 120 6.33 -14.50 5.33
CA ASP A 120 5.55 -15.64 4.85
C ASP A 120 5.81 -16.90 5.71
N ASN A 121 5.26 -16.86 6.93
CA ASN A 121 5.31 -17.94 7.91
C ASN A 121 3.90 -18.35 8.37
N GLY A 122 3.76 -19.51 9.01
CA GLY A 122 2.43 -20.00 9.43
C GLY A 122 1.70 -19.08 10.40
N ALA A 123 2.40 -18.25 11.18
CA ALA A 123 1.78 -17.30 12.11
C ALA A 123 1.18 -16.08 11.38
N THR A 124 1.63 -15.74 10.17
CA THR A 124 1.05 -14.63 9.40
C THR A 124 -0.36 -14.94 8.91
N VAL A 125 -0.69 -16.22 8.67
CA VAL A 125 -2.06 -16.65 8.34
C VAL A 125 -3.00 -16.46 9.53
N LEU A 126 -2.56 -16.80 10.75
CA LEU A 126 -3.33 -16.54 11.97
C LEU A 126 -3.51 -15.04 12.22
N PHE A 127 -2.46 -14.27 11.93
CA PHE A 127 -2.51 -12.81 12.01
C PHE A 127 -3.52 -12.20 11.01
N ALA A 128 -3.58 -12.71 9.77
CA ALA A 128 -4.56 -12.27 8.79
C ALA A 128 -6.01 -12.50 9.26
N ILE A 129 -6.30 -13.66 9.87
CA ILE A 129 -7.62 -13.94 10.46
C ILE A 129 -7.93 -12.95 11.59
N PHE A 130 -6.97 -12.71 12.49
CA PHE A 130 -7.10 -11.71 13.54
C PHE A 130 -7.39 -10.32 12.96
N MET A 131 -6.70 -9.92 11.90
CA MET A 131 -6.87 -8.61 11.26
C MET A 131 -8.23 -8.44 10.60
N SER A 132 -8.79 -9.50 10.00
CA SER A 132 -10.16 -9.47 9.50
C SER A 132 -11.19 -9.25 10.61
N LEU A 133 -11.03 -9.93 11.75
CA LEU A 133 -11.91 -9.74 12.92
C LEU A 133 -11.72 -8.35 13.53
N TRP A 134 -10.47 -7.88 13.60
CA TRP A 134 -10.14 -6.55 14.08
C TRP A 134 -10.79 -5.46 13.23
N ALA A 135 -10.73 -5.56 11.90
CA ALA A 135 -11.31 -4.58 10.98
C ALA A 135 -12.84 -4.47 11.16
N ALA A 136 -13.52 -5.61 11.38
CA ALA A 136 -14.94 -5.63 11.70
C ALA A 136 -15.23 -5.01 13.09
N CYS A 137 -14.44 -5.39 14.11
CA CYS A 137 -14.58 -4.86 15.47
C CYS A 137 -14.32 -3.36 15.53
N PHE A 138 -13.32 -2.86 14.80
CA PHE A 138 -12.99 -1.44 14.70
C PHE A 138 -14.18 -0.65 14.16
N LEU A 139 -14.75 -1.10 13.04
CA LEU A 139 -15.88 -0.41 12.43
C LEU A 139 -17.11 -0.39 13.35
N GLU A 140 -17.44 -1.50 14.01
CA GLU A 140 -18.54 -1.55 14.97
C GLU A 140 -18.29 -0.70 16.21
N HIS A 141 -17.05 -0.67 16.71
CA HIS A 141 -16.67 0.20 17.82
C HIS A 141 -16.81 1.68 17.44
N TRP A 142 -16.33 2.06 16.25
CA TRP A 142 -16.47 3.42 15.77
C TRP A 142 -17.93 3.85 15.62
N LYS A 143 -18.79 3.02 15.01
CA LYS A 143 -20.24 3.30 14.90
C LYS A 143 -20.87 3.58 16.26
N ARG A 144 -20.55 2.77 17.28
CA ARG A 144 -21.05 2.98 18.66
C ARG A 144 -20.53 4.27 19.26
N ARG A 145 -19.24 4.56 19.09
CA ARG A 145 -18.61 5.78 19.63
C ARG A 145 -19.22 7.02 19.00
N GLN A 146 -19.40 7.02 17.70
CA GLN A 146 -20.01 8.11 16.94
C GLN A 146 -21.44 8.39 17.41
N MET A 147 -22.26 7.36 17.63
CA MET A 147 -23.60 7.53 18.19
C MET A 147 -23.60 8.16 19.58
N CYS A 148 -22.64 7.79 20.44
CA CYS A 148 -22.49 8.41 21.76
C CYS A 148 -22.11 9.89 21.66
N LEU A 149 -21.21 10.25 20.73
CA LEU A 149 -20.82 11.64 20.49
C LEU A 149 -21.97 12.46 19.91
N LYS A 150 -22.73 11.88 18.97
CA LYS A 150 -23.93 12.51 18.38
C LYS A 150 -24.98 12.86 19.43
N HIS A 151 -25.20 11.96 20.39
CA HIS A 151 -26.09 12.24 21.53
C HIS A 151 -25.48 13.27 22.50
N ALA A 152 -24.21 13.11 22.89
CA ALA A 152 -23.55 14.02 23.82
C ALA A 152 -23.42 15.46 23.29
N TRP A 153 -23.39 15.63 21.97
CA TRP A 153 -23.25 16.92 21.30
C TRP A 153 -24.57 17.48 20.76
N ASP A 154 -25.70 16.84 21.09
CA ASP A 154 -27.06 17.26 20.73
C ASP A 154 -27.24 17.47 19.20
N LEU A 155 -26.75 16.50 18.43
CA LEU A 155 -26.70 16.53 16.97
C LEU A 155 -27.85 15.73 16.31
N THR A 156 -28.83 15.25 17.09
CA THR A 156 -29.92 14.38 16.62
C THR A 156 -30.99 15.08 15.78
N SER A 157 -31.07 16.41 15.82
CA SER A 157 -32.14 17.18 15.17
C SER A 157 -31.82 17.70 13.76
N LEU A 158 -30.68 17.32 13.17
CA LEU A 158 -30.31 17.71 11.81
C LEU A 158 -30.88 16.68 10.81
N GLU A 159 -31.81 17.11 9.97
CA GLU A 159 -32.53 16.30 8.98
C GLU A 159 -31.57 15.67 7.94
N ASP A 160 -31.91 14.47 7.47
CA ASP A 160 -31.23 13.77 6.39
C ASP A 160 -31.73 14.29 5.04
N GLU A 161 -30.93 15.08 4.31
CA GLU A 161 -31.13 15.23 2.86
C GLU A 161 -30.47 14.02 2.17
N GLU A 162 -31.29 13.17 1.55
CA GLU A 162 -30.83 12.07 0.70
C GLU A 162 -30.23 12.63 -0.60
N SER A 163 -28.91 12.63 -0.72
CA SER A 163 -28.20 12.91 -1.97
C SER A 163 -28.31 11.72 -2.93
N CYS A 164 -28.94 11.95 -4.09
CA CYS A 164 -29.23 10.95 -5.13
C CYS A 164 -27.97 10.43 -5.86
N LEU A 165 -27.96 9.13 -6.15
CA LEU A 165 -26.91 8.37 -6.85
C LEU A 165 -26.68 8.87 -8.29
N LEU A 166 -25.49 9.38 -8.61
CA LEU A 166 -25.11 9.75 -9.98
C LEU A 166 -24.36 8.60 -10.69
N THR A 167 -25.11 7.63 -11.21
CA THR A 167 -24.58 6.39 -11.81
C THR A 167 -23.95 6.57 -13.20
N PHE A 168 -24.31 7.61 -13.96
CA PHE A 168 -23.97 7.67 -15.40
C PHE A 168 -22.66 8.44 -15.72
N VAL A 169 -22.40 9.58 -15.07
CA VAL A 169 -21.15 10.33 -15.24
C VAL A 169 -19.96 9.63 -14.55
N CYS A 170 -20.22 8.94 -13.43
CA CYS A 170 -19.21 8.13 -12.75
C CYS A 170 -18.69 7.00 -13.64
N THR A 171 -19.52 6.27 -14.37
CA THR A 171 -19.06 5.06 -15.08
C THR A 171 -18.02 5.38 -16.16
N CYS A 172 -18.22 6.42 -16.97
CA CYS A 172 -17.24 6.81 -18.00
C CYS A 172 -15.92 7.32 -17.38
N VAL A 173 -16.02 8.13 -16.32
CA VAL A 173 -14.84 8.63 -15.58
C VAL A 173 -14.09 7.49 -14.90
N VAL A 174 -14.81 6.52 -14.32
CA VAL A 174 -14.25 5.31 -13.71
C VAL A 174 -13.54 4.44 -14.75
N CYS A 175 -14.15 4.22 -15.93
CA CYS A 175 -13.52 3.44 -16.99
C CYS A 175 -12.25 4.10 -17.54
N VAL A 176 -12.27 5.41 -17.78
CA VAL A 176 -11.07 6.17 -18.17
C VAL A 176 -10.02 6.11 -17.07
N GLN A 177 -10.42 6.17 -15.79
CA GLN A 177 -9.50 6.07 -14.66
C GLN A 177 -8.83 4.71 -14.54
N ILE A 178 -9.59 3.63 -14.69
CA ILE A 178 -9.05 2.28 -14.77
C ILE A 178 -8.02 2.25 -15.91
N PHE A 179 -8.34 2.77 -17.09
CA PHE A 179 -7.40 2.78 -18.19
C PHE A 179 -6.11 3.58 -17.90
N VAL A 180 -6.21 4.78 -17.30
CA VAL A 180 -5.03 5.60 -16.97
C VAL A 180 -4.17 4.94 -15.91
N THR A 181 -4.76 4.42 -14.83
CA THR A 181 -4.01 3.75 -13.76
C THR A 181 -3.35 2.45 -14.24
N PHE A 182 -4.05 1.63 -15.01
CA PHE A 182 -3.46 0.43 -15.61
C PHE A 182 -2.39 0.77 -16.65
N SER A 183 -2.54 1.85 -17.43
CA SER A 183 -1.50 2.27 -18.38
C SER A 183 -0.26 2.83 -17.68
N ALA A 184 -0.40 3.55 -16.56
CA ALA A 184 0.74 3.99 -15.73
C ALA A 184 1.50 2.79 -15.15
N VAL A 185 0.80 1.84 -14.53
CA VAL A 185 1.40 0.60 -14.01
C VAL A 185 2.08 -0.20 -15.11
N PHE A 186 1.44 -0.29 -16.28
CA PHE A 186 2.01 -0.95 -17.45
C PHE A 186 3.28 -0.21 -17.94
N GLY A 187 3.30 1.11 -17.92
CA GLY A 187 4.49 1.92 -18.23
C GLY A 187 5.66 1.63 -17.28
N VAL A 188 5.40 1.47 -15.98
CA VAL A 188 6.42 1.07 -15.00
C VAL A 188 6.93 -0.35 -15.27
N ALA A 189 6.05 -1.28 -15.64
CA ALA A 189 6.44 -2.63 -16.01
C ALA A 189 7.35 -2.63 -17.25
N VAL A 190 7.01 -1.86 -18.28
CA VAL A 190 7.85 -1.69 -19.48
C VAL A 190 9.20 -1.06 -19.12
N TYR A 191 9.23 -0.03 -18.26
CA TYR A 191 10.49 0.55 -17.77
C TYR A 191 11.40 -0.51 -17.15
N ARG A 192 10.86 -1.39 -16.30
CA ARG A 192 11.63 -2.46 -15.65
C ARG A 192 12.20 -3.44 -16.66
N ILE A 193 11.42 -3.84 -17.66
CA ILE A 193 11.87 -4.75 -18.73
C ILE A 193 13.03 -4.11 -19.50
N CYS A 194 12.89 -2.84 -19.92
CA CYS A 194 13.95 -2.12 -20.61
C CYS A 194 15.22 -1.99 -19.75
N MET A 195 15.06 -1.63 -18.47
CA MET A 195 16.19 -1.46 -17.56
C MET A 195 16.89 -2.79 -17.26
N LEU A 196 16.17 -3.90 -17.15
CA LEU A 196 16.75 -5.23 -16.99
C LEU A 196 17.65 -5.58 -18.17
N SER A 197 17.18 -5.35 -19.40
CA SER A 197 17.97 -5.60 -20.61
C SER A 197 19.21 -4.70 -20.67
N VAL A 198 19.05 -3.39 -20.47
CA VAL A 198 20.16 -2.42 -20.53
C VAL A 198 21.21 -2.69 -19.45
N TRP A 199 20.78 -2.92 -18.20
CA TRP A 199 21.73 -3.16 -17.10
C TRP A 199 22.46 -4.50 -17.24
N SER A 200 21.84 -5.49 -17.87
CA SER A 200 22.49 -6.78 -18.17
C SER A 200 23.57 -6.67 -19.26
N MET A 201 23.54 -5.61 -20.08
CA MET A 201 24.58 -5.31 -21.07
C MET A 201 25.82 -4.62 -20.47
N ASN A 202 25.78 -4.16 -19.21
CA ASN A 202 26.92 -3.47 -18.60
C ASN A 202 28.17 -4.37 -18.60
N PRO A 203 29.35 -3.87 -19.01
CA PRO A 203 30.56 -4.69 -19.10
C PRO A 203 31.08 -5.14 -17.73
N ASP A 204 30.75 -4.43 -16.65
CA ASP A 204 31.24 -4.70 -15.30
C ASP A 204 30.54 -5.93 -14.67
N PRO A 205 31.30 -6.97 -14.24
CA PRO A 205 30.72 -8.20 -13.70
C PRO A 205 30.00 -8.01 -12.37
N GLU A 206 30.44 -7.07 -11.53
CA GLU A 206 29.77 -6.72 -10.27
C GLU A 206 28.41 -6.05 -10.50
N ALA A 207 28.34 -5.18 -11.52
CA ALA A 207 27.10 -4.55 -11.94
C ALA A 207 26.11 -5.59 -12.49
N LYS A 208 26.59 -6.57 -13.27
CA LYS A 208 25.79 -7.71 -13.76
C LYS A 208 25.22 -8.59 -12.64
N ALA A 209 25.99 -8.83 -11.57
CA ALA A 209 25.53 -9.65 -10.44
C ALA A 209 24.40 -8.98 -9.64
N SER A 210 24.39 -7.64 -9.58
CA SER A 210 23.42 -6.87 -8.78
C SER A 210 22.22 -6.34 -9.57
N VAL A 211 22.11 -6.63 -10.88
CA VAL A 211 21.07 -6.06 -11.77
C VAL A 211 19.66 -6.25 -11.21
N ARG A 212 19.33 -7.47 -10.74
CA ARG A 212 17.98 -7.77 -10.25
C ARG A 212 17.58 -6.87 -9.08
N MET A 213 18.47 -6.69 -8.11
CA MET A 213 18.19 -5.86 -6.94
C MET A 213 18.10 -4.38 -7.33
N THR A 214 19.00 -3.91 -8.20
CA THR A 214 18.99 -2.53 -8.69
C THR A 214 17.71 -2.20 -9.44
N VAL A 215 17.32 -3.02 -10.44
CA VAL A 215 16.11 -2.81 -11.26
C VAL A 215 14.84 -2.87 -10.42
N THR A 216 14.78 -3.78 -9.45
CA THR A 216 13.63 -3.88 -8.53
C THR A 216 13.53 -2.62 -7.66
N THR A 217 14.64 -2.16 -7.09
CA THR A 217 14.68 -0.98 -6.22
C THR A 217 14.34 0.31 -6.99
N THR A 218 14.97 0.53 -8.15
CA THR A 218 14.69 1.70 -8.98
C THR A 218 13.26 1.68 -9.51
N GLY A 219 12.74 0.49 -9.86
CA GLY A 219 11.35 0.30 -10.26
C GLY A 219 10.35 0.59 -9.14
N ILE A 220 10.68 0.33 -7.88
CA ILE A 220 9.81 0.69 -6.73
C ILE A 220 9.83 2.19 -6.49
N ILE A 221 11.00 2.83 -6.54
CA ILE A 221 11.15 4.29 -6.36
C ILE A 221 10.40 5.04 -7.48
N LEU A 222 10.57 4.62 -8.73
CA LEU A 222 9.87 5.24 -9.86
C LEU A 222 8.36 5.08 -9.74
N ASN A 223 7.87 3.90 -9.33
CA ASN A 223 6.45 3.69 -9.07
C ASN A 223 5.93 4.63 -7.98
N MET A 224 6.68 4.80 -6.89
CA MET A 224 6.33 5.73 -5.82
C MET A 224 6.23 7.17 -6.34
N LEU A 225 7.21 7.64 -7.12
CA LEU A 225 7.20 8.99 -7.70
C LEU A 225 6.01 9.20 -8.64
N VAL A 226 5.70 8.22 -9.49
CA VAL A 226 4.54 8.27 -10.38
C VAL A 226 3.24 8.35 -9.59
N VAL A 227 3.08 7.55 -8.52
CA VAL A 227 1.91 7.60 -7.65
C VAL A 227 1.75 8.99 -7.03
N LEU A 228 2.82 9.56 -6.47
CA LEU A 228 2.78 10.90 -5.85
C LEU A 228 2.38 12.00 -6.84
N VAL A 229 2.95 12.00 -8.05
CA VAL A 229 2.62 13.00 -9.08
C VAL A 229 1.17 12.84 -9.55
N LEU A 230 0.72 11.60 -9.77
CA LEU A 230 -0.65 11.34 -10.21
C LEU A 230 -1.69 11.69 -9.13
N GLU A 231 -1.37 11.55 -7.84
CA GLU A 231 -2.28 11.97 -6.75
C GLU A 231 -2.65 13.45 -6.83
N GLU A 232 -1.67 14.31 -7.14
CA GLU A 232 -1.89 15.77 -7.30
C GLU A 232 -2.71 16.07 -8.57
N VAL A 233 -2.36 15.43 -9.69
CA VAL A 233 -3.09 15.58 -10.95
C VAL A 233 -4.55 15.14 -10.79
N TYR A 234 -4.81 14.03 -10.09
CA TYR A 234 -6.16 13.56 -9.81
C TYR A 234 -6.92 14.47 -8.86
N GLY A 235 -6.26 15.13 -7.92
CA GLY A 235 -6.86 16.18 -7.10
C GLY A 235 -7.40 17.33 -7.96
N ALA A 236 -6.59 17.83 -8.89
CA ALA A 236 -6.98 18.89 -9.81
C ALA A 236 -8.11 18.46 -10.76
N ILE A 237 -8.04 17.24 -11.30
CA ILE A 237 -9.09 16.67 -12.15
C ILE A 237 -10.41 16.54 -11.39
N ALA A 238 -10.38 16.14 -10.11
CA ALA A 238 -11.57 16.02 -9.29
C ALA A 238 -12.31 17.37 -9.14
N VAL A 239 -11.56 18.44 -8.87
CA VAL A 239 -12.11 19.81 -8.77
C VAL A 239 -12.70 20.24 -10.11
N TRP A 240 -11.94 20.11 -11.19
CA TRP A 240 -12.40 20.48 -12.53
C TRP A 240 -13.67 19.72 -12.93
N LEU A 241 -13.74 18.42 -12.64
CA LEU A 241 -14.91 17.59 -12.93
C LEU A 241 -16.13 18.01 -12.09
N THR A 242 -15.94 18.37 -10.81
CA THR A 242 -17.03 18.89 -9.99
C THR A 242 -17.54 20.26 -10.43
N GLU A 243 -16.66 21.14 -10.93
CA GLU A 243 -17.06 22.44 -11.47
C GLU A 243 -17.95 22.27 -12.72
N LEU A 244 -17.64 21.28 -13.57
CA LEU A 244 -18.44 20.96 -14.75
C LEU A 244 -19.84 20.41 -14.39
N GLU A 245 -20.00 19.76 -13.25
CA GLU A 245 -21.30 19.21 -12.82
C GLU A 245 -22.29 20.25 -12.29
N LEU A 246 -21.83 21.49 -12.04
CA LEU A 246 -22.64 22.61 -11.57
C LEU A 246 -23.64 22.23 -10.44
N PRO A 247 -23.14 21.77 -9.26
CA PRO A 247 -24.00 21.43 -8.13
C PRO A 247 -24.76 22.66 -7.60
N LYS A 248 -25.93 22.42 -6.99
CA LYS A 248 -26.84 23.49 -6.59
C LYS A 248 -26.41 24.19 -5.29
N THR A 249 -25.80 23.44 -4.37
CA THR A 249 -25.36 23.92 -3.06
C THR A 249 -23.87 23.70 -2.85
N LYS A 250 -23.26 24.46 -1.93
CA LYS A 250 -21.86 24.28 -1.54
C LYS A 250 -21.63 22.94 -0.85
N GLU A 251 -22.57 22.51 -0.04
CA GLU A 251 -22.53 21.20 0.62
C GLU A 251 -22.51 20.08 -0.44
N GLU A 252 -23.40 20.13 -1.42
CA GLU A 252 -23.43 19.16 -2.53
C GLU A 252 -22.14 19.19 -3.38
N PHE A 253 -21.53 20.37 -3.56
CA PHE A 253 -20.22 20.49 -4.21
C PHE A 253 -19.12 19.76 -3.42
N GLU A 254 -19.03 20.02 -2.11
CA GLU A 254 -18.05 19.38 -1.24
C GLU A 254 -18.25 17.86 -1.17
N GLU A 255 -19.49 17.37 -1.02
CA GLU A 255 -19.78 15.94 -0.99
C GLU A 255 -19.35 15.24 -2.29
N ARG A 256 -19.67 15.84 -3.45
CA ARG A 256 -19.31 15.30 -4.76
C ARG A 256 -17.80 15.33 -4.99
N LEU A 257 -17.11 16.36 -4.51
CA LEU A 257 -15.66 16.50 -4.63
C LEU A 257 -14.96 15.44 -3.79
N ILE A 258 -15.41 15.24 -2.55
CA ILE A 258 -14.86 14.23 -1.63
C ILE A 258 -14.97 12.84 -2.26
N PHE A 259 -16.15 12.47 -2.74
CA PHE A 259 -16.37 11.15 -3.35
C PHE A 259 -15.46 10.90 -4.56
N LYS A 260 -15.37 11.88 -5.48
CA LYS A 260 -14.54 11.74 -6.69
C LYS A 260 -13.04 11.72 -6.37
N SER A 261 -12.58 12.66 -5.54
CA SER A 261 -11.18 12.76 -5.13
C SER A 261 -10.74 11.49 -4.40
N PHE A 262 -11.57 10.98 -3.48
CA PHE A 262 -11.32 9.72 -2.78
C PHE A 262 -11.21 8.54 -3.75
N PHE A 263 -12.15 8.40 -4.68
CA PHE A 263 -12.15 7.29 -5.64
C PHE A 263 -10.92 7.33 -6.55
N LEU A 264 -10.58 8.50 -7.10
CA LEU A 264 -9.41 8.66 -7.97
C LEU A 264 -8.10 8.37 -7.23
N LYS A 265 -7.93 8.95 -6.03
CA LYS A 265 -6.74 8.76 -5.20
C LYS A 265 -6.58 7.32 -4.73
N SER A 266 -7.65 6.69 -4.23
CA SER A 266 -7.61 5.30 -3.76
C SER A 266 -7.28 4.32 -4.88
N MET A 267 -7.85 4.47 -6.08
CA MET A 267 -7.49 3.63 -7.22
C MET A 267 -6.02 3.75 -7.60
N ASN A 268 -5.49 4.99 -7.65
CA ASN A 268 -4.08 5.23 -7.95
C ASN A 268 -3.15 4.63 -6.88
N ALA A 269 -3.52 4.79 -5.62
CA ALA A 269 -2.75 4.29 -4.48
C ALA A 269 -2.72 2.75 -4.43
N PHE A 270 -3.84 2.07 -4.71
CA PHE A 270 -3.92 0.61 -4.65
C PHE A 270 -3.51 -0.10 -5.94
N ALA A 271 -3.71 0.48 -7.13
CA ALA A 271 -3.52 -0.23 -8.41
C ALA A 271 -2.12 -0.85 -8.58
N PRO A 272 -1.00 -0.16 -8.27
CA PRO A 272 0.32 -0.78 -8.37
C PRO A 272 0.51 -1.97 -7.43
N ILE A 273 -0.13 -1.97 -6.25
CA ILE A 273 -0.07 -3.07 -5.28
C ILE A 273 -0.92 -4.24 -5.76
N PHE A 274 -2.13 -3.98 -6.28
CA PHE A 274 -2.98 -5.00 -6.91
C PHE A 274 -2.26 -5.69 -8.09
N TYR A 275 -1.52 -4.92 -8.90
CA TYR A 275 -0.74 -5.49 -10.00
C TYR A 275 0.35 -6.46 -9.51
N VAL A 276 1.18 -6.03 -8.54
CA VAL A 276 2.27 -6.86 -8.00
C VAL A 276 1.73 -8.07 -7.26
N ALA A 277 0.62 -7.94 -6.52
CA ALA A 277 -0.04 -9.07 -5.87
C ALA A 277 -0.61 -10.07 -6.89
N PHE A 278 -1.48 -9.60 -7.78
CA PHE A 278 -2.38 -10.52 -8.48
C PHE A 278 -1.99 -10.80 -9.92
N PHE A 279 -1.27 -9.92 -10.61
CA PHE A 279 -1.01 -10.04 -12.05
C PHE A 279 0.44 -10.35 -12.38
N LYS A 280 1.39 -9.81 -11.61
CA LYS A 280 2.83 -10.00 -11.85
C LYS A 280 3.23 -11.48 -11.81
N GLY A 281 4.00 -11.93 -12.81
CA GLY A 281 4.53 -13.28 -12.90
C GLY A 281 3.53 -14.41 -13.20
N ARG A 282 2.22 -14.13 -13.34
CA ARG A 282 1.21 -15.16 -13.66
C ARG A 282 1.08 -15.47 -15.14
N PHE A 283 1.32 -14.48 -15.99
CA PHE A 283 1.09 -14.58 -17.44
C PHE A 283 2.39 -14.58 -18.25
N ALA A 284 3.53 -14.95 -17.64
CA ALA A 284 4.82 -14.94 -18.32
C ALA A 284 4.99 -16.06 -19.36
N GLY A 285 4.26 -17.18 -19.20
CA GLY A 285 4.38 -18.36 -20.05
C GLY A 285 5.44 -19.31 -19.53
N ARG A 286 6.21 -19.94 -20.43
CA ARG A 286 7.27 -20.89 -20.08
C ARG A 286 8.52 -20.65 -20.94
N PRO A 287 9.70 -21.11 -20.51
CA PRO A 287 10.84 -21.23 -21.41
C PRO A 287 10.45 -22.02 -22.67
N GLY A 288 10.70 -21.43 -23.84
CA GLY A 288 10.30 -21.96 -25.14
C GLY A 288 9.09 -21.27 -25.78
N ASP A 289 8.19 -20.70 -24.98
CA ASP A 289 6.95 -20.04 -25.43
C ASP A 289 6.54 -18.98 -24.39
N TYR A 290 7.24 -17.84 -24.44
CA TYR A 290 6.96 -16.69 -23.57
C TYR A 290 5.87 -15.80 -24.18
N VAL A 291 5.12 -15.11 -23.31
CA VAL A 291 4.17 -14.10 -23.76
C VAL A 291 4.89 -12.77 -23.96
N TYR A 292 4.91 -12.30 -25.20
CA TYR A 292 5.51 -11.03 -25.58
C TYR A 292 4.44 -9.92 -25.65
N VAL A 293 4.75 -8.77 -25.07
CA VAL A 293 3.96 -7.56 -25.22
C VAL A 293 4.51 -6.72 -26.36
N PHE A 294 3.62 -6.26 -27.24
CA PHE A 294 3.95 -5.56 -28.48
C PHE A 294 4.92 -6.30 -29.42
N GLY A 295 5.06 -7.63 -29.26
CA GLY A 295 5.90 -8.48 -30.10
C GLY A 295 7.37 -8.59 -29.65
N ASP A 296 7.91 -7.59 -28.95
CA ASP A 296 9.35 -7.50 -28.67
C ASP A 296 9.73 -7.62 -27.18
N TYR A 297 8.80 -7.39 -26.25
CA TYR A 297 9.10 -7.32 -24.81
C TYR A 297 8.50 -8.49 -24.04
N ARG A 298 9.33 -9.34 -23.43
CA ARG A 298 8.90 -10.44 -22.56
C ARG A 298 8.24 -9.92 -21.28
N MET A 299 7.13 -10.53 -20.88
CA MET A 299 6.43 -10.22 -19.62
C MET A 299 7.29 -10.50 -18.37
N GLU A 300 7.15 -9.66 -17.34
CA GLU A 300 7.94 -9.73 -16.09
C GLU A 300 7.57 -10.96 -15.23
N GLU A 301 8.59 -11.63 -14.71
CA GLU A 301 8.48 -12.79 -13.80
C GLU A 301 8.76 -12.40 -12.34
N CYS A 302 8.20 -13.17 -11.40
CA CYS A 302 8.56 -13.07 -9.98
C CYS A 302 9.87 -13.80 -9.70
N ALA A 303 10.61 -13.35 -8.67
CA ALA A 303 11.72 -14.14 -8.12
C ALA A 303 11.23 -15.51 -7.57
N PRO A 304 12.10 -16.53 -7.45
CA PRO A 304 11.71 -17.84 -6.93
C PRO A 304 11.04 -17.83 -5.56
N PRO A 305 11.44 -17.02 -4.56
CA PRO A 305 10.72 -16.99 -3.28
C PRO A 305 9.38 -16.23 -3.34
N GLY A 306 8.96 -15.76 -4.52
CA GLY A 306 7.71 -15.05 -4.78
C GLY A 306 7.86 -13.53 -4.93
N CYS A 307 6.73 -12.87 -5.23
CA CYS A 307 6.63 -11.40 -5.33
C CYS A 307 6.23 -10.72 -4.00
N LEU A 308 6.09 -11.49 -2.91
CA LEU A 308 5.59 -11.00 -1.63
C LEU A 308 6.50 -9.95 -0.99
N ILE A 309 7.82 -10.12 -1.08
CA ILE A 309 8.79 -9.11 -0.59
C ILE A 309 8.71 -7.81 -1.39
N GLU A 310 8.59 -7.89 -2.71
CA GLU A 310 8.45 -6.68 -3.53
C GLU A 310 7.21 -5.88 -3.12
N LEU A 311 6.11 -6.59 -2.86
CA LEU A 311 4.87 -6.00 -2.36
C LEU A 311 5.05 -5.37 -0.96
N CYS A 312 5.78 -6.03 -0.05
CA CYS A 312 6.09 -5.49 1.28
C CYS A 312 6.90 -4.19 1.21
N ILE A 313 7.94 -4.17 0.37
CA ILE A 313 8.79 -2.99 0.19
C ILE A 313 7.96 -1.86 -0.42
N GLN A 314 7.14 -2.16 -1.42
CA GLN A 314 6.28 -1.16 -2.06
C GLN A 314 5.24 -0.57 -1.09
N LEU A 315 4.57 -1.41 -0.28
CA LEU A 315 3.66 -0.96 0.77
C LEU A 315 4.38 -0.09 1.80
N SER A 316 5.55 -0.51 2.25
CA SER A 316 6.36 0.24 3.22
C SER A 316 6.78 1.60 2.65
N MET A 317 7.24 1.64 1.39
CA MET A 317 7.63 2.88 0.73
C MET A 317 6.46 3.83 0.50
N ILE A 318 5.26 3.34 0.15
CA ILE A 318 4.10 4.20 -0.03
C ILE A 318 3.61 4.74 1.32
N MET A 319 3.51 3.88 2.34
CA MET A 319 3.00 4.25 3.67
C MET A 319 3.98 5.10 4.49
N LEU A 320 5.29 4.86 4.40
CA LEU A 320 6.31 5.67 5.08
C LEU A 320 6.77 6.85 4.23
N GLY A 321 6.86 6.66 2.91
CA GLY A 321 7.43 7.66 2.02
C GLY A 321 6.54 8.87 1.84
N LYS A 322 5.21 8.71 1.79
CA LYS A 322 4.29 9.85 1.77
C LYS A 322 4.44 10.69 3.04
N GLN A 323 4.42 10.06 4.21
CA GLN A 323 4.59 10.71 5.50
C GLN A 323 5.96 11.39 5.65
N LEU A 324 7.06 10.71 5.32
CA LEU A 324 8.41 11.26 5.48
C LEU A 324 8.69 12.43 4.53
N ILE A 325 8.19 12.36 3.29
CA ILE A 325 8.39 13.41 2.28
C ILE A 325 7.49 14.60 2.59
N GLN A 326 6.21 14.38 2.94
CA GLN A 326 5.29 15.48 3.22
C GLN A 326 5.56 16.15 4.59
N ASN A 327 5.80 15.38 5.67
CA ASN A 327 6.10 15.95 7.01
C ASN A 327 7.36 16.81 7.01
N ASN A 328 8.48 16.29 6.51
CA ASN A 328 9.77 16.99 6.70
C ASN A 328 10.00 18.07 5.65
N VAL A 329 9.46 17.93 4.43
CA VAL A 329 9.81 18.82 3.31
C VAL A 329 8.73 19.87 3.06
N PHE A 330 7.44 19.56 3.15
CA PHE A 330 6.41 20.56 2.87
C PHE A 330 5.99 21.31 4.14
N GLU A 331 5.78 20.61 5.25
CA GLU A 331 5.24 21.23 6.48
C GLU A 331 6.29 22.05 7.26
N VAL A 332 7.57 21.68 7.24
CA VAL A 332 8.64 22.44 7.92
C VAL A 332 9.27 23.51 7.02
N LEU A 333 9.41 23.25 5.71
CA LEU A 333 10.12 24.14 4.78
C LEU A 333 9.25 25.34 4.34
N ILE A 334 7.94 25.14 4.13
CA ILE A 334 7.01 26.21 3.74
C ILE A 334 6.97 27.35 4.78
N PRO A 335 6.79 27.09 6.10
CA PRO A 335 6.78 28.17 7.08
C PRO A 335 8.15 28.82 7.24
N TYR A 336 9.25 28.06 7.12
CA TYR A 336 10.60 28.62 7.22
C TYR A 336 10.95 29.53 6.04
N LYS A 337 10.55 29.16 4.82
CA LYS A 337 10.72 29.98 3.62
C LYS A 337 9.89 31.27 3.70
N ARG A 338 8.62 31.19 4.16
CA ARG A 338 7.81 32.39 4.39
C ARG A 338 8.29 33.24 5.56
N ALA A 339 8.86 32.64 6.60
CA ALA A 339 9.49 33.40 7.69
C ALA A 339 10.73 34.16 7.20
N ALA A 340 11.48 33.58 6.26
CA ALA A 340 12.60 34.26 5.60
C ALA A 340 12.11 35.41 4.68
N GLU A 341 11.09 35.18 3.83
CA GLU A 341 10.49 36.22 2.97
C GLU A 341 9.88 37.37 3.79
N ASN A 342 9.19 37.06 4.90
CA ASN A 342 8.65 38.08 5.81
C ASN A 342 9.73 38.88 6.56
N ASN A 343 10.95 38.35 6.73
CA ASN A 343 12.04 39.09 7.37
C ASN A 343 12.68 40.13 6.43
N GLU A 344 12.61 39.94 5.12
CA GLU A 344 13.12 40.91 4.13
C GLU A 344 12.18 42.13 3.96
N GLU A 345 10.87 41.99 4.20
CA GLU A 345 9.89 43.10 4.07
C GLU A 345 9.74 43.98 5.34
N ASN A 346 10.23 43.54 6.52
CA ASN A 346 9.99 44.23 7.81
C ASN A 346 10.97 45.39 8.14
N GLU A 347 11.68 45.98 7.18
CA GLU A 347 12.46 47.21 7.43
C GLU A 347 11.59 48.49 7.50
N GLU A 348 10.31 48.44 7.08
CA GLU A 348 9.40 49.58 7.17
C GLU A 348 8.22 49.34 8.16
N GLU A 349 8.05 50.31 9.08
CA GLU A 349 7.02 50.47 10.13
C GLU A 349 7.12 49.68 11.46
N LYS A 350 7.72 50.35 12.47
CA LYS A 350 7.70 50.02 13.91
C LYS A 350 6.33 50.23 14.57
N ARG A 351 5.33 49.42 14.24
CA ARG A 351 4.12 49.26 15.08
C ARG A 351 4.06 47.83 15.64
N PRO A 352 3.77 47.62 16.93
CA PRO A 352 3.56 46.27 17.44
C PRO A 352 2.37 45.64 16.70
N LYS A 353 2.63 44.56 15.95
CA LYS A 353 1.62 43.87 15.12
C LYS A 353 0.41 43.50 15.97
N GLN A 354 -0.77 44.01 15.59
CA GLN A 354 -2.03 43.69 16.27
C GLN A 354 -2.42 42.24 16.00
N GLN A 355 -3.33 41.67 16.80
CA GLN A 355 -3.67 40.24 16.68
C GLN A 355 -4.19 39.87 15.29
N PHE A 356 -4.98 40.73 14.64
CA PHE A 356 -5.43 40.47 13.28
C PHE A 356 -4.29 40.53 12.25
N ASP A 357 -3.26 41.36 12.45
CA ASP A 357 -2.08 41.37 11.56
C ASP A 357 -1.38 40.00 11.61
N LYS A 358 -1.31 39.40 12.80
CA LYS A 358 -0.74 38.06 12.99
C LYS A 358 -1.63 36.98 12.38
N ASP A 359 -2.93 37.01 12.64
CA ASP A 359 -3.87 36.03 12.10
C ASP A 359 -4.00 36.15 10.56
N PHE A 360 -3.77 37.33 9.98
CA PHE A 360 -3.75 37.53 8.52
C PHE A 360 -2.57 36.84 7.83
N THR A 361 -1.42 36.70 8.51
CA THR A 361 -0.25 36.01 7.94
C THR A 361 -0.39 34.48 7.89
N LEU A 362 -1.38 33.91 8.59
CA LEU A 362 -1.64 32.46 8.62
C LEU A 362 -2.33 31.98 7.33
N GLU A 363 -2.29 30.66 7.06
CA GLU A 363 -2.93 30.08 5.88
C GLU A 363 -4.45 29.98 6.03
N PRO A 364 -5.22 30.16 4.94
CA PRO A 364 -6.66 29.90 4.95
C PRO A 364 -6.94 28.40 5.17
N PHE A 365 -8.05 28.11 5.83
CA PHE A 365 -8.50 26.74 6.05
C PHE A 365 -9.18 26.19 4.78
N GLU A 366 -8.66 25.08 4.24
CA GLU A 366 -9.15 24.44 3.01
C GLU A 366 -10.10 23.24 3.25
N GLY A 367 -10.44 22.95 4.51
CA GLY A 367 -11.28 21.81 4.90
C GLY A 367 -10.52 20.75 5.70
N VAL A 368 -11.24 19.73 6.20
CA VAL A 368 -10.65 18.53 6.88
C VAL A 368 -10.72 17.29 5.98
N SER A 369 -11.42 17.39 4.85
CA SER A 369 -11.74 16.24 4.02
C SER A 369 -10.50 15.56 3.40
N PRO A 370 -9.49 16.30 2.89
CA PRO A 370 -8.24 15.70 2.43
C PRO A 370 -7.54 14.86 3.51
N GLU A 371 -7.51 15.35 4.75
CA GLU A 371 -6.90 14.69 5.91
C GLU A 371 -7.63 13.37 6.23
N TYR A 372 -8.97 13.36 6.19
CA TYR A 372 -9.74 12.12 6.32
C TYR A 372 -9.44 11.11 5.20
N MET A 373 -9.33 11.55 3.95
CA MET A 373 -9.10 10.65 2.81
C MET A 373 -7.77 9.92 2.95
N GLU A 374 -6.73 10.62 3.40
CA GLU A 374 -5.42 10.04 3.65
C GLU A 374 -5.48 8.92 4.69
N MET A 375 -6.14 9.19 5.81
CA MET A 375 -6.30 8.20 6.89
C MET A 375 -7.14 6.99 6.47
N ILE A 376 -8.18 7.19 5.65
CA ILE A 376 -9.01 6.08 5.12
C ILE A 376 -8.19 5.22 4.16
N ILE A 377 -7.36 5.82 3.31
CA ILE A 377 -6.47 5.08 2.39
C ILE A 377 -5.45 4.27 3.20
N GLN A 378 -4.87 4.85 4.25
CA GLN A 378 -3.98 4.13 5.17
C GLN A 378 -4.66 2.94 5.85
N TYR A 379 -5.89 3.12 6.34
CA TYR A 379 -6.71 2.01 6.85
C TYR A 379 -6.91 0.92 5.79
N GLY A 380 -7.12 1.29 4.53
CA GLY A 380 -7.19 0.36 3.41
C GLY A 380 -5.91 -0.45 3.22
N PHE A 381 -4.72 0.17 3.31
CA PHE A 381 -3.46 -0.58 3.26
C PHE A 381 -3.32 -1.58 4.42
N VAL A 382 -3.65 -1.15 5.63
CA VAL A 382 -3.56 -1.96 6.85
C VAL A 382 -4.59 -3.09 6.89
N SER A 383 -5.73 -2.97 6.20
CA SER A 383 -6.76 -4.01 6.17
C SER A 383 -6.63 -4.97 4.97
N LEU A 384 -6.39 -4.46 3.76
CA LEU A 384 -6.44 -5.26 2.54
C LEU A 384 -5.21 -6.15 2.32
N PHE A 385 -4.01 -5.68 2.72
CA PHE A 385 -2.73 -6.30 2.34
C PHE A 385 -1.91 -6.81 3.53
N VAL A 386 -2.47 -6.80 4.72
CA VAL A 386 -1.72 -7.14 5.95
C VAL A 386 -1.20 -8.57 6.02
N ALA A 387 -1.85 -9.50 5.31
CA ALA A 387 -1.39 -10.88 5.18
C ALA A 387 0.01 -10.99 4.56
N SER A 388 0.43 -9.98 3.80
CA SER A 388 1.79 -9.90 3.25
C SER A 388 2.77 -9.22 4.19
N PHE A 389 2.32 -8.28 5.03
CA PHE A 389 3.20 -7.41 5.81
C PHE A 389 2.70 -7.23 7.25
N PRO A 390 3.07 -8.11 8.20
CA PRO A 390 2.59 -8.06 9.57
C PRO A 390 2.99 -6.82 10.37
N LEU A 391 4.06 -6.12 9.97
CA LEU A 391 4.51 -4.88 10.62
C LEU A 391 3.72 -3.64 10.17
N ALA A 392 2.80 -3.77 9.19
CA ALA A 392 2.02 -2.65 8.69
C ALA A 392 1.29 -1.87 9.80
N PRO A 393 0.61 -2.52 10.78
CA PRO A 393 -0.09 -1.79 11.83
C PRO A 393 0.86 -1.03 12.75
N ALA A 394 2.07 -1.55 12.99
CA ALA A 394 3.05 -0.88 13.84
C ALA A 394 3.56 0.42 13.21
N PHE A 395 3.81 0.41 11.90
CA PHE A 395 4.15 1.62 11.16
C PHE A 395 2.98 2.58 11.06
N ALA A 396 1.76 2.08 10.85
CA ALA A 396 0.56 2.90 10.88
C ALA A 396 0.33 3.56 12.25
N LEU A 397 0.57 2.82 13.35
CA LEU A 397 0.47 3.35 14.70
C LEU A 397 1.49 4.47 14.95
N LEU A 398 2.74 4.27 14.53
CA LEU A 398 3.79 5.27 14.64
C LEU A 398 3.42 6.55 13.86
N ASN A 399 2.96 6.37 12.62
CA ASN A 399 2.51 7.49 11.78
C ASN A 399 1.35 8.24 12.45
N ASN A 400 0.30 7.54 12.88
CA ASN A 400 -0.87 8.19 13.50
C ASN A 400 -0.52 8.93 14.79
N VAL A 401 0.39 8.40 15.61
CA VAL A 401 0.83 9.05 16.86
C VAL A 401 1.53 10.38 16.58
N ILE A 402 2.34 10.43 15.52
CA ILE A 402 3.01 11.65 15.06
C ILE A 402 1.96 12.59 14.42
N GLU A 403 1.12 12.05 13.55
CA GLU A 403 0.09 12.79 12.80
C GLU A 403 -0.86 13.54 13.71
N ILE A 404 -1.41 12.88 14.73
CA ILE A 404 -2.34 13.50 15.69
C ILE A 404 -1.75 14.82 16.23
N ARG A 405 -0.43 14.88 16.43
CA ARG A 405 0.26 16.03 16.99
C ARG A 405 0.64 17.04 15.93
N LEU A 406 1.05 16.61 14.73
CA LEU A 406 1.31 17.49 13.60
C LEU A 406 0.03 18.23 13.20
N ASP A 407 -1.07 17.51 12.99
CA ASP A 407 -2.36 18.11 12.72
C ASP A 407 -2.77 19.07 13.83
N ALA A 408 -2.65 18.65 15.09
CA ALA A 408 -2.96 19.52 16.23
C ALA A 408 -2.13 20.81 16.21
N ALA A 409 -0.83 20.72 15.93
CA ALA A 409 0.06 21.86 15.78
C ALA A 409 -0.39 22.73 14.60
N LYS A 410 -0.58 22.17 13.42
CA LYS A 410 -1.05 22.86 12.21
C LYS A 410 -2.34 23.66 12.46
N PHE A 411 -3.36 23.04 13.05
CA PHE A 411 -4.62 23.70 13.42
C PHE A 411 -4.46 24.78 14.50
N VAL A 412 -3.48 24.64 15.39
CA VAL A 412 -3.25 25.55 16.51
C VAL A 412 -2.25 26.65 16.17
N THR A 413 -1.30 26.48 15.24
CA THR A 413 -0.20 27.44 15.01
C THR A 413 -0.15 27.98 13.59
N GLU A 414 -0.56 27.23 12.58
CA GLU A 414 -0.28 27.55 11.16
C GLU A 414 -1.52 27.98 10.36
N ILE A 415 -2.68 27.40 10.69
CA ILE A 415 -3.94 27.70 10.02
C ILE A 415 -4.71 28.79 10.78
N ARG A 416 -5.40 29.64 10.03
CA ARG A 416 -6.43 30.54 10.54
C ARG A 416 -7.58 29.77 11.18
N ARG A 417 -8.26 30.40 12.15
CA ARG A 417 -9.41 29.81 12.80
C ARG A 417 -10.50 29.45 11.78
N PRO A 418 -10.89 28.16 11.66
CA PRO A 418 -12.03 27.78 10.86
C PRO A 418 -13.33 28.23 11.54
N ASP A 419 -14.36 28.44 10.73
CA ASP A 419 -15.69 28.66 11.27
C ASP A 419 -16.23 27.37 11.88
N ALA A 420 -16.79 27.47 13.09
CA ALA A 420 -17.37 26.35 13.78
C ALA A 420 -18.70 25.97 13.10
N VAL A 421 -18.64 24.99 12.20
CA VAL A 421 -19.80 24.41 11.53
C VAL A 421 -20.34 23.25 12.38
N ARG A 422 -21.64 23.29 12.68
CA ARG A 422 -22.34 22.19 13.33
C ARG A 422 -22.60 21.10 12.30
N CYS A 423 -21.91 19.97 12.43
CA CYS A 423 -22.11 18.80 11.60
C CYS A 423 -22.56 17.64 12.47
N LYS A 424 -23.60 16.92 12.03
CA LYS A 424 -24.17 15.80 12.81
C LYS A 424 -23.26 14.58 12.89
N ASP A 425 -22.41 14.47 11.88
CA ASP A 425 -21.66 13.30 11.48
C ASP A 425 -20.43 13.81 10.70
N ILE A 426 -19.40 12.97 10.52
CA ILE A 426 -18.30 13.28 9.60
C ILE A 426 -18.98 13.46 8.22
N GLY A 427 -19.08 14.67 7.67
CA GLY A 427 -19.85 14.91 6.44
C GLY A 427 -19.64 13.79 5.42
N THR A 428 -20.72 13.30 4.77
CA THR A 428 -20.76 12.05 3.96
C THR A 428 -20.62 10.71 4.72
N ILE A 429 -21.21 10.57 5.92
CA ILE A 429 -21.18 9.29 6.65
C ILE A 429 -21.72 8.10 5.88
N TRP A 430 -22.76 8.27 5.06
CA TRP A 430 -23.30 7.17 4.29
C TRP A 430 -22.25 6.63 3.31
N HIS A 431 -21.55 7.53 2.61
CA HIS A 431 -20.48 7.17 1.69
C HIS A 431 -19.24 6.63 2.40
N ILE A 432 -18.80 7.26 3.49
CA ILE A 432 -17.62 6.81 4.24
C ILE A 432 -17.88 5.47 4.93
N MET A 433 -19.05 5.27 5.56
CA MET A 433 -19.43 3.97 6.12
C MET A 433 -19.63 2.92 5.02
N MET A 434 -20.17 3.28 3.86
CA MET A 434 -20.25 2.38 2.70
C MET A 434 -18.85 2.00 2.23
N ILE A 435 -17.92 2.96 2.11
CA ILE A 435 -16.52 2.72 1.75
C ILE A 435 -15.87 1.78 2.77
N PHE A 436 -15.99 2.04 4.07
CA PHE A 436 -15.47 1.15 5.10
C PHE A 436 -16.12 -0.24 5.04
N HIS A 437 -17.41 -0.33 4.76
CA HIS A 437 -18.11 -1.61 4.59
C HIS A 437 -17.61 -2.37 3.36
N VAL A 438 -17.38 -1.67 2.25
CA VAL A 438 -16.80 -2.23 1.02
C VAL A 438 -15.36 -2.68 1.25
N ILE A 439 -14.52 -1.86 1.88
CA ILE A 439 -13.14 -2.21 2.25
C ILE A 439 -13.14 -3.44 3.16
N ASN A 440 -13.99 -3.49 4.18
CA ASN A 440 -14.08 -4.65 5.07
C ASN A 440 -14.59 -5.91 4.34
N ALA A 441 -15.49 -5.77 3.37
CA ALA A 441 -15.93 -6.88 2.54
C ALA A 441 -14.80 -7.39 1.60
N LEU A 442 -14.03 -6.46 1.02
CA LEU A 442 -12.88 -6.77 0.16
C LEU A 442 -11.66 -7.26 0.95
N CYS A 443 -11.52 -6.89 2.22
CA CYS A 443 -10.40 -7.26 3.08
C CYS A 443 -10.26 -8.77 3.26
N LEU A 444 -11.36 -9.48 3.47
CA LEU A 444 -11.33 -10.95 3.58
C LEU A 444 -10.94 -11.60 2.26
N SER A 445 -11.51 -11.13 1.15
CA SER A 445 -11.21 -11.70 -0.17
C SER A 445 -9.78 -11.41 -0.59
N SER A 446 -9.30 -10.17 -0.48
CA SER A 446 -7.94 -9.79 -0.82
C SER A 446 -6.92 -10.57 -0.02
N GLN A 447 -7.10 -10.73 1.30
CA GLN A 447 -6.21 -11.53 2.14
C GLN A 447 -6.21 -13.00 1.75
N ALA A 448 -7.37 -13.60 1.47
CA ALA A 448 -7.46 -14.98 1.01
C ALA A 448 -6.69 -15.20 -0.31
N PHE A 449 -6.85 -14.28 -1.28
CA PHE A 449 -6.12 -14.34 -2.53
C PHE A 449 -4.62 -14.08 -2.32
N VAL A 450 -4.21 -13.13 -1.47
CA VAL A 450 -2.79 -12.89 -1.15
C VAL A 450 -2.15 -14.16 -0.59
N ILE A 451 -2.75 -14.80 0.42
CA ILE A 451 -2.21 -16.00 1.06
C ILE A 451 -2.17 -17.18 0.08
N SER A 452 -3.22 -17.36 -0.72
CA SER A 452 -3.34 -18.51 -1.61
C SER A 452 -2.47 -18.40 -2.87
N PHE A 453 -2.46 -17.21 -3.48
CA PHE A 453 -1.92 -17.00 -4.81
C PHE A 453 -0.55 -16.32 -4.80
N THR A 454 -0.23 -15.49 -3.81
CA THR A 454 1.03 -14.71 -3.79
C THR A 454 2.06 -15.26 -2.81
N SER A 455 1.60 -15.83 -1.70
CA SER A 455 2.42 -16.54 -0.72
C SER A 455 2.71 -17.99 -1.16
N GLU A 456 3.78 -18.56 -0.63
CA GLU A 456 4.13 -19.98 -0.82
C GLU A 456 3.50 -20.91 0.22
N PHE A 457 2.65 -20.39 1.09
CA PHE A 457 2.01 -21.16 2.16
C PHE A 457 1.24 -22.38 1.64
N VAL A 458 0.34 -22.20 0.66
CA VAL A 458 -0.47 -23.30 0.12
C VAL A 458 0.38 -24.36 -0.59
N PRO A 459 1.29 -24.02 -1.52
CA PRO A 459 2.19 -25.00 -2.12
C PRO A 459 3.03 -25.79 -1.11
N ARG A 460 3.58 -25.12 -0.08
CA ARG A 460 4.36 -25.78 0.98
C ARG A 460 3.51 -26.78 1.77
N MET A 461 2.29 -26.38 2.13
CA MET A 461 1.33 -27.25 2.81
C MET A 461 0.94 -28.47 1.97
N VAL A 462 0.64 -28.28 0.68
CA VAL A 462 0.31 -29.39 -0.24
C VAL A 462 1.47 -30.37 -0.36
N PHE A 463 2.71 -29.88 -0.49
CA PHE A 463 3.89 -30.72 -0.53
C PHE A 463 4.02 -31.55 0.75
N GLN A 464 3.92 -30.91 1.92
CA GLN A 464 4.07 -31.57 3.21
C GLN A 464 3.05 -32.69 3.44
N TYR A 465 1.79 -32.48 3.05
CA TYR A 465 0.71 -33.44 3.33
C TYR A 465 0.49 -34.48 2.23
N MET A 466 0.78 -34.17 0.96
CA MET A 466 0.49 -35.08 -0.16
C MET A 466 1.73 -35.76 -0.75
N TYR A 467 2.89 -35.09 -0.73
CA TYR A 467 4.07 -35.54 -1.47
C TYR A 467 5.25 -35.93 -0.56
N SER A 468 5.31 -35.40 0.66
CA SER A 468 6.37 -35.74 1.61
C SER A 468 6.13 -37.10 2.26
N VAL A 469 7.13 -37.99 2.17
CA VAL A 469 7.08 -39.33 2.76
C VAL A 469 7.15 -39.29 4.30
N ASN A 470 7.92 -38.35 4.85
CA ASN A 470 8.18 -38.23 6.29
C ASN A 470 7.40 -37.06 6.94
N GLY A 471 6.60 -36.32 6.19
CA GLY A 471 5.96 -35.09 6.64
C GLY A 471 6.92 -33.91 6.85
N THR A 472 8.18 -34.05 6.40
CA THR A 472 9.23 -33.01 6.44
C THR A 472 9.22 -32.18 5.16
N MET A 473 9.75 -30.95 5.22
CA MET A 473 9.86 -30.05 4.06
C MET A 473 11.09 -30.30 3.16
N ASN A 474 11.87 -31.35 3.44
CA ASN A 474 13.06 -31.72 2.65
C ASN A 474 12.69 -32.07 1.21
N GLY A 475 13.43 -31.54 0.24
CA GLY A 475 13.20 -31.70 -1.19
C GLY A 475 12.11 -30.80 -1.76
N PHE A 476 11.57 -29.84 -0.98
CA PHE A 476 10.54 -28.93 -1.47
C PHE A 476 11.06 -28.05 -2.62
N THR A 477 12.29 -27.53 -2.50
CA THR A 477 12.87 -26.66 -3.54
C THR A 477 12.98 -27.39 -4.86
N GLU A 478 13.48 -28.63 -4.87
CA GLU A 478 13.57 -29.46 -6.08
C GLU A 478 12.19 -29.81 -6.64
N HIS A 479 11.21 -30.14 -5.79
CA HIS A 479 9.83 -30.41 -6.22
C HIS A 479 9.13 -29.18 -6.82
N SER A 480 9.46 -27.97 -6.35
CA SER A 480 8.83 -26.73 -6.81
C SER A 480 9.34 -26.22 -8.16
N LEU A 481 10.44 -26.80 -8.66
CA LEU A 481 11.12 -26.38 -9.89
C LEU A 481 10.90 -27.40 -11.01
N SER A 482 10.65 -26.92 -12.23
CA SER A 482 10.55 -27.74 -13.42
C SER A 482 11.80 -27.64 -14.28
N TYR A 483 12.05 -28.70 -15.06
CA TYR A 483 13.24 -28.85 -15.89
C TYR A 483 12.99 -28.36 -17.31
N PHE A 484 13.95 -27.63 -17.87
CA PHE A 484 13.93 -27.15 -19.25
C PHE A 484 15.21 -27.52 -19.99
N ASN A 485 15.07 -28.26 -21.09
CA ASN A 485 16.18 -28.55 -22.00
C ASN A 485 16.52 -27.31 -22.86
N ILE A 486 17.78 -26.90 -22.80
CA ILE A 486 18.28 -25.67 -23.45
C ILE A 486 18.21 -25.75 -24.98
N SER A 487 18.23 -26.95 -25.56
CA SER A 487 18.10 -27.11 -27.02
C SER A 487 16.76 -26.59 -27.58
N ASN A 488 15.75 -26.44 -26.72
CA ASN A 488 14.38 -26.11 -27.13
C ASN A 488 14.08 -24.60 -27.04
N PHE A 489 15.12 -23.76 -26.90
CA PHE A 489 14.95 -22.31 -27.02
C PHE A 489 14.66 -21.89 -28.48
N PRO A 490 13.70 -20.98 -28.71
CA PRO A 490 13.51 -20.32 -29.99
C PRO A 490 14.77 -19.57 -30.44
N ALA A 491 14.99 -19.50 -31.75
CA ALA A 491 16.13 -18.80 -32.32
C ALA A 491 16.18 -17.33 -31.83
N GLY A 492 17.34 -16.92 -31.30
CA GLY A 492 17.56 -15.56 -30.79
C GLY A 492 17.16 -15.30 -29.33
N THR A 493 16.49 -16.25 -28.65
CA THR A 493 16.10 -16.09 -27.22
C THR A 493 17.15 -16.63 -26.25
N ALA A 494 17.95 -17.60 -26.69
CA ALA A 494 19.04 -18.17 -25.90
C ALA A 494 20.14 -17.14 -25.59
N PRO A 495 20.84 -17.27 -24.45
CA PRO A 495 21.92 -16.36 -24.07
C PRO A 495 23.05 -16.39 -25.10
N THR A 496 23.48 -15.21 -25.56
CA THR A 496 24.53 -15.05 -26.59
C THR A 496 25.93 -15.28 -26.02
N THR A 497 26.13 -14.93 -24.76
CA THR A 497 27.39 -15.11 -24.03
C THR A 497 27.11 -15.77 -22.69
N THR A 498 27.72 -16.92 -22.42
CA THR A 498 27.52 -17.67 -21.18
C THR A 498 28.84 -17.85 -20.43
N LEU A 499 28.85 -17.47 -19.15
CA LEU A 499 29.93 -17.79 -18.21
C LEU A 499 29.83 -19.25 -17.75
N PHE A 500 28.62 -19.83 -17.84
CA PHE A 500 28.36 -21.22 -17.49
C PHE A 500 28.65 -22.14 -18.67
N THR A 501 29.67 -22.99 -18.53
CA THR A 501 30.03 -24.00 -19.54
C THR A 501 29.37 -25.34 -19.24
N GLY A 502 28.88 -26.04 -20.28
CA GLY A 502 28.36 -27.40 -20.15
C GLY A 502 26.94 -27.53 -19.56
N VAL A 503 26.14 -26.47 -19.54
CA VAL A 503 24.74 -26.55 -19.08
C VAL A 503 23.87 -27.18 -20.18
N SER A 504 23.26 -28.33 -19.90
CA SER A 504 22.30 -29.00 -20.79
C SER A 504 20.85 -28.72 -20.41
N VAL A 505 20.59 -28.50 -19.12
CA VAL A 505 19.26 -28.28 -18.55
C VAL A 505 19.29 -27.09 -17.59
N CYS A 506 18.28 -26.21 -17.67
CA CYS A 506 18.04 -25.16 -16.70
C CYS A 506 16.71 -25.39 -15.97
N ARG A 507 16.58 -24.87 -14.75
CA ARG A 507 15.36 -24.96 -13.94
C ARG A 507 14.57 -23.64 -13.95
N TYR A 508 13.25 -23.73 -13.83
CA TYR A 508 12.35 -22.58 -13.68
C TYR A 508 11.21 -22.91 -12.72
N LYS A 509 10.60 -21.88 -12.15
CA LYS A 509 9.53 -22.05 -11.16
C LYS A 509 8.17 -22.16 -11.86
N ASP A 510 7.75 -23.40 -12.09
CA ASP A 510 6.40 -23.76 -12.55
C ASP A 510 6.19 -25.27 -12.35
N TYR A 511 4.94 -25.73 -12.30
CA TYR A 511 4.60 -27.15 -12.17
C TYR A 511 4.30 -27.75 -13.55
N ARG A 512 5.35 -28.16 -14.26
CA ARG A 512 5.27 -28.74 -15.61
C ARG A 512 6.02 -30.05 -15.72
N ASP A 513 5.52 -30.91 -16.60
CA ASP A 513 6.11 -32.21 -16.82
C ASP A 513 7.50 -32.07 -17.49
N PRO A 514 8.47 -32.90 -17.07
CA PRO A 514 9.85 -32.78 -17.49
C PRO A 514 10.06 -33.18 -18.96
N PRO A 515 11.21 -32.83 -19.57
CA PRO A 515 11.44 -33.02 -21.01
C PRO A 515 11.57 -34.49 -21.45
N TRP A 516 11.74 -35.44 -20.52
CA TRP A 516 11.82 -36.87 -20.81
C TRP A 516 10.47 -37.58 -20.72
N GLU A 517 9.40 -36.89 -20.29
CA GLU A 517 8.05 -37.43 -20.30
C GLU A 517 7.37 -37.26 -21.66
N PRO A 518 6.36 -38.10 -21.99
CA PRO A 518 5.68 -38.07 -23.28
C PRO A 518 4.97 -36.74 -23.54
N ASP A 519 4.39 -36.12 -22.51
CA ASP A 519 3.69 -34.83 -22.58
C ASP A 519 4.59 -33.68 -22.05
N ALA A 520 5.79 -33.57 -22.60
CA ALA A 520 6.81 -32.60 -22.17
C ALA A 520 6.28 -31.14 -22.13
N TYR A 521 6.63 -30.43 -21.05
CA TYR A 521 6.31 -29.01 -20.81
C TYR A 521 4.82 -28.68 -20.62
N THR A 522 3.93 -29.67 -20.61
CA THR A 522 2.53 -29.46 -20.27
C THR A 522 2.32 -29.32 -18.76
N PHE A 523 1.15 -28.85 -18.34
CA PHE A 523 0.86 -28.68 -16.92
C PHE A 523 0.72 -30.04 -16.24
N SER A 524 1.56 -30.27 -15.23
CA SER A 524 1.60 -31.54 -14.51
C SER A 524 0.35 -31.74 -13.63
N LYS A 525 0.10 -32.98 -13.20
CA LYS A 525 -0.93 -33.28 -12.17
C LYS A 525 -0.69 -32.50 -10.88
N GLN A 526 0.58 -32.20 -10.57
CA GLN A 526 0.96 -31.38 -9.42
C GLN A 526 0.40 -29.95 -9.52
N TYR A 527 0.45 -29.34 -10.71
CA TYR A 527 -0.10 -28.00 -10.94
C TYR A 527 -1.58 -27.94 -10.58
N TRP A 528 -2.37 -28.87 -11.11
CA TRP A 528 -3.81 -28.91 -10.88
C TRP A 528 -4.15 -29.20 -9.43
N SER A 529 -3.37 -30.04 -8.75
CA SER A 529 -3.55 -30.33 -7.32
C SER A 529 -3.29 -29.09 -6.46
N VAL A 530 -2.20 -28.36 -6.75
CA VAL A 530 -1.88 -27.10 -6.07
C VAL A 530 -2.92 -26.03 -6.37
N LEU A 531 -3.37 -25.90 -7.62
CA LEU A 531 -4.41 -24.94 -8.01
C LEU A 531 -5.74 -25.24 -7.32
N ALA A 532 -6.14 -26.51 -7.25
CA ALA A 532 -7.35 -26.93 -6.55
C ALA A 532 -7.26 -26.60 -5.05
N ALA A 533 -6.13 -26.89 -4.41
CA ALA A 533 -5.88 -26.52 -3.01
C ALA A 533 -5.92 -25.00 -2.79
N LYS A 534 -5.35 -24.22 -3.72
CA LYS A 534 -5.41 -22.75 -3.68
C LYS A 534 -6.84 -22.23 -3.73
N LEU A 535 -7.66 -22.74 -4.65
CA LEU A 535 -9.06 -22.33 -4.76
C LEU A 535 -9.89 -22.80 -3.55
N ALA A 536 -9.67 -24.03 -3.08
CA ALA A 536 -10.33 -24.55 -1.88
C ALA A 536 -9.99 -23.72 -0.64
N PHE A 537 -8.74 -23.30 -0.49
CA PHE A 537 -8.32 -22.40 0.59
C PHE A 537 -9.05 -21.06 0.54
N VAL A 538 -9.18 -20.44 -0.64
CA VAL A 538 -9.91 -19.17 -0.80
C VAL A 538 -11.38 -19.33 -0.41
N ILE A 539 -12.03 -20.40 -0.86
CA ILE A 539 -13.43 -20.69 -0.52
C ILE A 539 -13.58 -20.88 1.00
N PHE A 540 -12.72 -21.69 1.61
CA PHE A 540 -12.76 -21.95 3.05
C PHE A 540 -12.55 -20.67 3.86
N PHE A 541 -11.54 -19.86 3.51
CA PHE A 541 -11.23 -18.62 4.19
C PHE A 541 -12.37 -17.58 4.06
N GLN A 542 -13.06 -17.55 2.93
CA GLN A 542 -14.22 -16.67 2.72
C GLN A 542 -15.49 -17.15 3.43
N VAL A 543 -15.72 -18.46 3.51
CA VAL A 543 -16.91 -19.06 4.15
C VAL A 543 -16.82 -19.01 5.67
N CYS A 544 -15.63 -19.04 6.26
CA CYS A 544 -15.42 -18.90 7.71
C CYS A 544 -15.66 -17.46 8.25
N LYS A 545 -16.38 -16.63 7.49
CA LYS A 545 -16.73 -15.25 7.83
C LYS A 545 -17.77 -15.15 8.94
#